data_AF-A0A9X2B101-F1
#
_entry.id   AF-A0A9X2B101-F1
#
_cell.length_a   1.000
_cell.length_b   1.000
_cell.length_c   1.000
_cell.angle_alpha   90.00
_cell.angle_beta   90.00
_cell.angle_gamma   90.00
#
_symmetry.space_group_name_H-M   'P 1'
#
loop_
_entity.id
_entity.type
_entity.pdbx_description
1 polymer ?
#
loop_
_entity_poly.entity_id
_entity_poly.type
_entity_poly.pdbx_seq_one_letter_code
_entity_poly.pdbx_strand_id
1 'polypeptide(L)' 'MKKGIFAIFGALIILAVSFYQLWSIDQPKVGPVGDGIIPDYAYTSIYIGIYVGAGSFILGVLHIILESMKNKK' A
#
# COMPACT_ATOMS: atom_id res chain seq x y z
N MET A 1 14.60 14.32 8.74
CA MET A 1 13.17 14.40 8.43
C MET A 1 12.91 13.90 7.02
N LYS A 2 13.80 14.24 6.07
CA LYS A 2 13.77 13.78 4.67
C LYS A 2 13.55 12.27 4.52
N LYS A 3 14.25 11.43 5.30
CA LYS A 3 14.12 9.96 5.23
C LYS A 3 12.71 9.45 5.56
N GLY A 4 12.08 10.00 6.60
CA GLY A 4 10.70 9.66 6.95
C GLY A 4 9.70 10.11 5.89
N ILE A 5 9.92 11.29 5.29
CA ILE A 5 9.10 11.80 4.18
C ILE A 5 9.21 10.87 2.95
N PHE A 6 10.43 10.45 2.59
CA PHE A 6 10.63 9.49 1.51
C PHE A 6 9.95 8.15 1.78
N ALA A 7 10.03 7.64 3.02
CA ALA A 7 9.35 6.41 3.42
C ALA A 7 7.83 6.52 3.29
N ILE A 8 7.25 7.65 3.73
CA ILE A 8 5.81 7.94 3.57
C ILE A 8 5.43 7.99 2.09
N PHE A 9 6.21 8.71 1.27
CA PHE A 9 5.90 8.83 -0.16
C PHE A 9 5.94 7.47 -0.88
N GLY A 10 6.97 6.65 -0.62
CA GLY A 10 7.04 5.29 -1.15
C GLY A 10 5.89 4.41 -0.67
N ALA A 11 5.52 4.51 0.60
CA ALA A 11 4.39 3.78 1.17
C ALA A 11 3.05 4.15 0.51
N LEU A 12 2.83 5.45 0.22
CA LEU A 12 1.64 5.93 -0.47
C LEU A 12 1.56 5.38 -1.91
N ILE A 13 2.68 5.28 -2.62
CA ILE A 13 2.72 4.67 -3.96
C ILE A 13 2.32 3.19 -3.89
N ILE A 14 2.90 2.44 -2.95
CA ILE A 14 2.60 1.01 -2.77
C ILE A 14 1.11 0.81 -2.47
N LEU A 15 0.56 1.62 -1.55
CA LEU A 15 -0.86 1.57 -1.22
C LEU A 15 -1.74 1.92 -2.41
N ALA A 16 -1.43 2.99 -3.14
CA ALA A 16 -2.19 3.42 -4.31
C ALA A 16 -2.25 2.32 -5.38
N VAL A 17 -1.11 1.70 -5.69
CA VAL A 17 -1.03 0.60 -6.65
C VAL A 17 -1.81 -0.62 -6.15
N SER A 18 -1.65 -1.00 -4.88
CA SER A 18 -2.33 -2.18 -4.32
C SER A 18 -3.85 -1.99 -4.27
N PHE A 19 -4.33 -0.81 -3.88
CA PHE A 19 -5.77 -0.50 -3.90
C PHE A 19 -6.32 -0.40 -5.32
N TYR A 20 -5.55 0.13 -6.27
CA TYR A 20 -5.95 0.12 -7.68
C TYR A 20 -6.09 -1.30 -8.21
N GLN A 21 -5.14 -2.19 -7.88
CA GLN A 21 -5.23 -3.60 -8.24
C GLN A 21 -6.45 -4.27 -7.62
N LEU A 22 -6.71 -4.04 -6.33
CA LEU A 22 -7.90 -4.57 -5.65
C LEU A 22 -9.18 -4.11 -6.35
N TRP A 23 -9.30 -2.80 -6.57
CA TRP A 23 -10.45 -2.20 -7.26
C TRP A 23 -10.64 -2.78 -8.66
N SER A 24 -9.55 -2.93 -9.42
CA SER A 24 -9.58 -3.48 -10.79
C SER A 24 -10.01 -4.94 -10.83
N ILE A 25 -9.67 -5.71 -9.80
CA ILE A 25 -10.01 -7.13 -9.68
C ILE A 25 -11.47 -7.28 -9.27
N ASP A 26 -11.96 -6.43 -8.37
CA ASP A 26 -13.34 -6.46 -7.88
C ASP A 26 -14.34 -5.82 -8.87
N GLN A 27 -13.88 -5.27 -9.99
CA GLN A 27 -14.80 -4.79 -11.04
C GLN A 27 -15.60 -5.95 -11.65
N PRO A 28 -16.91 -5.76 -11.89
CA PRO A 28 -17.71 -6.73 -12.63
C PRO A 28 -17.13 -6.90 -14.03
N LYS A 29 -16.66 -8.11 -14.34
CA LYS A 29 -16.08 -8.44 -15.65
C LYS A 29 -17.19 -8.66 -16.67
N VAL A 30 -17.63 -7.57 -17.31
CA VAL A 30 -18.56 -7.62 -18.44
C VAL A 30 -17.78 -7.90 -19.74
N GLY A 31 -17.50 -9.18 -20.03
CA GLY A 31 -16.80 -9.60 -21.24
C GLY A 31 -17.09 -11.06 -21.64
N PRO A 32 -16.85 -11.46 -22.90
CA PRO A 32 -17.31 -12.75 -23.47
C PRO A 32 -16.46 -13.98 -23.06
N VAL A 33 -15.55 -13.85 -22.10
CA VAL A 33 -14.58 -14.91 -21.74
C VAL A 33 -14.52 -15.14 -20.23
N GLY A 34 -15.09 -16.29 -19.83
CA GLY A 34 -14.88 -16.97 -18.55
C GLY A 34 -15.91 -16.64 -17.46
N ASP A 35 -16.17 -17.59 -16.56
CA ASP A 35 -17.08 -17.51 -15.41
C ASP A 35 -16.68 -16.44 -14.36
N GLY A 36 -15.73 -15.57 -14.67
CA GLY A 36 -15.31 -14.44 -13.84
C GLY A 36 -14.51 -14.81 -12.60
N ILE A 37 -14.26 -16.10 -12.32
CA ILE A 37 -13.60 -16.54 -11.10
C ILE A 37 -12.13 -16.09 -11.11
N ILE A 38 -11.79 -15.21 -10.17
CA ILE A 38 -10.43 -14.73 -9.96
C ILE A 38 -9.77 -15.64 -8.93
N PRO A 39 -8.58 -16.18 -9.21
CA PRO A 39 -7.94 -17.08 -8.28
C PRO A 39 -7.43 -16.34 -7.02
N ASP A 40 -7.58 -16.97 -5.85
CA ASP A 40 -7.26 -16.40 -4.53
C ASP A 40 -5.80 -15.91 -4.39
N TYR A 41 -4.87 -16.52 -5.14
CA TYR A 41 -3.47 -16.09 -5.13
C TYR A 41 -3.29 -14.65 -5.66
N ALA A 42 -4.19 -14.18 -6.53
CA ALA A 42 -4.16 -12.80 -7.03
C ALA A 42 -4.40 -11.81 -5.89
N TYR A 43 -5.36 -12.11 -5.03
CA TYR A 43 -5.66 -11.31 -3.82
C TYR A 43 -4.53 -11.36 -2.80
N THR A 44 -3.85 -12.50 -2.66
CA THR A 44 -2.74 -12.66 -1.70
C THR A 44 -1.63 -11.64 -1.97
N SER A 45 -1.23 -11.48 -3.23
CA SER A 45 -0.18 -10.52 -3.62
C SER A 45 -0.59 -9.06 -3.32
N ILE A 46 -1.86 -8.74 -3.52
CA ILE A 46 -2.43 -7.41 -3.27
C ILE A 46 -2.45 -7.12 -1.77
N TYR A 47 -2.91 -8.06 -0.94
CA TYR A 47 -2.93 -7.88 0.51
C TYR A 47 -1.53 -7.75 1.10
N ILE A 48 -0.54 -8.50 0.59
CA ILE A 48 0.87 -8.30 0.95
C ILE A 48 1.29 -6.85 0.66
N GLY A 49 0.97 -6.34 -0.53
CA GLY A 49 1.24 -4.94 -0.90
C GLY A 49 0.60 -3.95 0.07
N ILE A 50 -0.67 -4.15 0.42
CA ILE A 50 -1.40 -3.31 1.39
C ILE A 50 -0.70 -3.34 2.76
N TYR A 51 -0.36 -4.51 3.29
CA TYR A 51 0.30 -4.63 4.59
C TYR A 51 1.70 -3.99 4.60
N VAL A 52 2.49 -4.20 3.55
CA VAL A 52 3.82 -3.59 3.41
C VAL A 52 3.71 -2.08 3.30
N GLY A 53 2.78 -1.57 2.51
CA GLY A 53 2.51 -0.14 2.36
C GLY A 53 2.08 0.50 3.68
N ALA A 54 1.10 -0.09 4.37
CA ALA A 54 0.62 0.39 5.66
C ALA A 54 1.72 0.37 6.74
N GLY A 55 2.48 -0.72 6.83
CA GLY A 55 3.60 -0.83 7.76
C GLY A 55 4.68 0.22 7.50
N SER A 56 5.05 0.41 6.23
CA SER A 56 6.05 1.40 5.82
C SER A 56 5.58 2.84 6.10
N PHE A 57 4.30 3.12 5.93
CA PHE A 57 3.71 4.42 6.25
C PHE A 57 3.83 4.72 7.74
N ILE A 58 3.43 3.76 8.60
CA ILE A 58 3.51 3.89 10.06
C ILE A 58 4.95 4.14 10.50
N LEU A 59 5.91 3.36 9.98
CA LEU A 59 7.33 3.53 10.28
C LEU A 59 7.85 4.89 9.83
N GLY A 60 7.43 5.38 8.66
CA GLY A 60 7.78 6.70 8.16
C GLY A 60 7.28 7.83 9.08
N VAL A 61 6.02 7.75 9.53
CA VAL A 61 5.44 8.71 10.48
C VAL A 61 6.16 8.67 11.83
N LEU A 62 6.37 7.47 12.39
CA LEU A 62 7.10 7.31 13.66
C LEU A 62 8.51 7.89 13.58
N HIS A 63 9.21 7.68 12.47
CA HIS A 63 10.55 8.24 12.27
C HIS A 63 10.54 9.78 12.31
N ILE A 64 9.58 10.42 11.66
CA ILE A 64 9.44 11.90 11.69
C ILE A 64 9.15 12.39 13.11
N ILE A 65 8.25 11.73 13.83
CA ILE A 65 7.90 12.08 15.22
C ILE A 65 9.13 11.99 16.12
N LEU A 66 9.84 10.86 16.08
CA LEU A 66 11.03 10.63 16.90
C LEU A 66 12.15 11.64 16.59
N GLU A 67 12.36 11.95 15.32
CA GLU A 67 13.36 12.94 14.93
C GLU A 67 12.95 14.37 15.36
N SER A 68 11.67 14.71 15.27
CA SER A 68 11.16 15.99 15.77
C SER A 68 11.29 16.11 17.28
N MET A 69 11.11 15.03 18.04
CA MET A 69 11.30 15.02 19.50
C MET A 69 12.78 15.19 19.86
N LYS A 70 13.68 14.54 19.11
CA LYS A 70 15.14 14.67 19.32
C LYS A 70 15.63 16.09 19.08
N ASN A 71 15.14 16.77 18.04
CA ASN A 71 15.57 18.13 17.71
C ASN A 71 15.02 19.21 18.66
N LYS A 72 14.05 18.89 19.52
CA LYS A 72 13.53 19.80 20.55
C LYS A 72 14.31 19.72 21.87
N LYS A 73 15.20 18.74 22.02
CA LYS A 73 16.13 18.62 23.15
C LYS A 73 17.45 19.30 22.82
#